data_AF-F6D751-F1
#
_entry.id   AF-F6D751-F1
#
_cell.length_a   1.000
_cell.length_b   1.000
_cell.length_c   1.000
_cell.angle_alpha   90.00
_cell.angle_beta   90.00
_cell.angle_gamma   90.00
#
_symmetry.space_group_name_H-M   'P 1'
#
loop_
_entity.id
_entity.type
_entity.pdbx_description
1 polymer ?
#
loop_
_entity_poly.entity_id
_entity_poly.type
_entity_poly.pdbx_seq_one_letter_code
_entity_poly.pdbx_strand_id
1 'polypeptide(L)' 'MDENEEKACEIYQDLKKDYDGVEKVLMEKEDTFCIYADDDTLWKIFEDIEKGVKSIEFNAGANEAHYLRVIP' A
#
# COMPACT_ATOMS: atom_id res chain seq x y z
N MET A 1 10.17 7.44 -18.10
CA MET A 1 9.33 7.25 -16.91
C MET A 1 9.08 5.77 -16.85
N ASP A 2 9.50 5.15 -15.76
CA ASP A 2 9.29 3.73 -15.52
C ASP A 2 7.79 3.50 -15.30
N GLU A 3 7.18 2.59 -16.07
CA GLU A 3 5.72 2.31 -16.04
C GLU A 3 5.22 1.96 -14.62
N ASN A 4 6.10 1.44 -13.78
CA ASN A 4 5.83 1.12 -12.38
C ASN A 4 5.66 2.37 -11.50
N GLU A 5 6.36 3.46 -11.80
CA GLU A 5 6.31 4.69 -11.00
C GLU A 5 4.99 5.44 -11.23
N GLU A 6 4.48 5.41 -12.48
CA GLU A 6 3.15 5.95 -12.82
C GLU A 6 2.04 5.18 -12.10
N LYS A 7 2.06 3.83 -12.14
CA LYS A 7 1.09 3.00 -11.40
C LYS A 7 1.14 3.22 -9.88
N ALA A 8 2.34 3.30 -9.31
CA ALA A 8 2.51 3.58 -7.88
C ALA A 8 1.90 4.94 -7.51
N CYS A 9 2.10 5.94 -8.37
CA CYS A 9 1.54 7.28 -8.19
C CYS A 9 0.00 7.27 -8.29
N GLU A 10 -0.58 6.55 -9.25
CA GLU A 10 -2.03 6.41 -9.37
C GLU A 10 -2.64 5.74 -8.13
N ILE A 11 -2.08 4.62 -7.67
CA ILE A 11 -2.54 3.93 -6.45
C ILE A 11 -2.39 4.84 -5.23
N TYR A 12 -1.26 5.54 -5.10
CA TYR A 12 -1.07 6.51 -4.02
C TYR A 12 -2.13 7.61 -4.05
N GLN A 13 -2.40 8.21 -5.21
CA GLN A 13 -3.40 9.27 -5.33
C GLN A 13 -4.81 8.79 -5.04
N ASP A 14 -5.14 7.55 -5.40
CA ASP A 14 -6.43 6.96 -5.09
C ASP A 14 -6.58 6.71 -3.59
N LEU A 15 -5.61 5.99 -2.99
CA LEU A 15 -5.61 5.73 -1.55
C LEU A 15 -5.55 7.02 -0.73
N LYS A 16 -4.78 8.03 -1.14
CA LYS A 16 -4.65 9.30 -0.39
C LYS A 16 -5.96 10.09 -0.33
N LYS A 17 -6.91 9.86 -1.25
CA LYS A 17 -8.24 10.50 -1.20
C LYS A 17 -9.12 9.92 -0.10
N ASP A 18 -9.06 8.61 0.10
CA ASP A 18 -9.85 7.89 1.11
C ASP A 18 -9.10 7.78 2.46
N TYR A 19 -7.77 7.78 2.40
CA TYR A 19 -6.87 7.50 3.51
C TYR A 19 -5.77 8.56 3.62
N ASP A 20 -6.04 9.62 4.39
CA ASP A 20 -5.09 10.73 4.58
C ASP A 20 -3.77 10.29 5.24
N GLY A 21 -3.78 9.20 6.02
CA GLY A 21 -2.58 8.66 6.68
C GLY A 21 -1.61 7.93 5.75
N VAL A 22 -1.91 7.79 4.46
CA VAL A 22 -0.97 7.19 3.50
C VAL A 22 0.20 8.14 3.25
N GLU A 23 1.41 7.68 3.55
CA GLU A 23 2.63 8.47 3.35
C GLU A 23 3.20 8.30 1.94
N LYS A 24 3.25 7.05 1.43
CA LYS A 24 3.78 6.73 0.10
C LYS A 24 3.34 5.35 -0.37
N VAL A 25 3.37 5.12 -1.68
CA VAL A 25 3.23 3.80 -2.30
C VAL A 25 4.46 3.52 -3.17
N LEU A 26 5.00 2.31 -3.08
CA LEU A 26 6.14 1.86 -3.89
C LEU A 26 5.77 0.58 -4.64
N MET A 27 6.08 0.50 -5.93
CA MET A 27 5.95 -0.74 -6.69
C MET A 27 7.20 -1.60 -6.49
N GLU A 28 7.04 -2.76 -5.85
CA GLU A 28 8.11 -3.72 -5.63
C GLU A 28 8.32 -4.60 -6.87
N LYS A 29 7.22 -4.98 -7.55
CA LYS A 29 7.17 -5.80 -8.77
C LYS A 29 5.99 -5.37 -9.67
N GLU A 30 5.88 -5.96 -10.87
CA GLU A 30 4.78 -5.69 -11.81
C GLU A 30 3.38 -5.86 -11.20
N ASP A 31 3.20 -6.82 -10.29
CA ASP A 31 1.93 -7.11 -9.58
C ASP A 31 2.08 -7.02 -8.05
N THR A 32 3.00 -6.20 -7.54
CA THR A 32 3.20 -6.06 -6.09
C THR A 32 3.55 -4.64 -5.72
N PHE A 33 2.77 -4.06 -4.81
CA PHE A 33 2.99 -2.71 -4.30
C PHE A 33 2.98 -2.68 -2.77
N CYS A 34 3.73 -1.73 -2.22
CA CYS A 34 3.90 -1.52 -0.79
C CYS A 34 3.34 -0.15 -0.42
N ILE A 35 2.32 -0.12 0.42
CA ILE A 35 1.68 1.08 0.94
C ILE A 35 2.27 1.38 2.32
N TYR A 36 2.90 2.53 2.50
CA TYR A 36 3.42 2.99 3.78
C TYR A 36 2.44 4.00 4.37
N ALA A 37 2.02 3.77 5.60
CA ALA A 37 1.07 4.60 6.32
C ALA A 37 1.16 4.31 7.83
N ASP A 38 0.48 5.12 8.64
CA ASP A 38 0.28 4.81 10.06
C ASP A 38 -0.50 3.50 10.27
N ASP A 39 -0.28 2.82 11.40
CA ASP A 39 -0.92 1.54 11.74
C ASP A 39 -2.45 1.55 11.57
N ASP A 40 -3.12 2.62 12.02
CA ASP A 40 -4.59 2.77 11.92
C ASP A 40 -5.05 2.82 10.45
N THR A 41 -4.28 3.48 9.60
CA THR A 41 -4.57 3.63 8.18
C THR A 41 -4.31 2.33 7.44
N LEU A 42 -3.16 1.69 7.69
CA LEU A 42 -2.85 0.39 7.12
C LEU A 42 -3.93 -0.63 7.51
N TRP A 43 -4.36 -0.66 8.78
CA TRP A 43 -5.39 -1.58 9.21
C TRP A 43 -6.71 -1.39 8.46
N LYS A 44 -7.15 -0.14 8.27
CA LYS A 44 -8.35 0.17 7.48
C LYS A 44 -8.23 -0.28 6.03
N ILE A 45 -7.10 0.01 5.39
CA ILE A 45 -6.85 -0.41 4.00
C ILE A 45 -6.89 -1.93 3.91
N PHE A 46 -6.26 -2.63 4.86
CA PHE A 46 -6.28 -4.09 4.92
C PHE A 46 -7.72 -4.62 4.97
N GLU A 47 -8.54 -4.13 5.89
CA GLU A 47 -9.94 -4.60 6.05
C GLU A 47 -10.79 -4.32 4.80
N ASP A 48 -10.51 -3.24 4.07
CA ASP A 48 -11.24 -2.86 2.87
C ASP A 48 -10.85 -3.72 1.66
N ILE A 49 -9.54 -3.94 1.45
CA ILE A 49 -9.03 -4.60 0.25
C ILE A 49 -8.77 -6.11 0.42
N GLU A 50 -8.69 -6.66 1.64
CA GLU A 50 -8.33 -8.08 1.88
C GLU A 50 -9.22 -9.06 1.09
N LYS A 51 -10.47 -8.68 0.82
CA LYS A 51 -11.44 -9.51 0.07
C LYS A 51 -11.29 -9.38 -1.44
N GLY A 52 -10.66 -8.31 -1.91
CA GLY A 52 -10.51 -7.97 -3.33
C GLY A 52 -9.13 -8.28 -3.90
N VAL A 53 -8.15 -8.62 -3.06
CA VAL A 53 -6.76 -8.87 -3.46
C VAL A 53 -6.40 -10.34 -3.29
N LYS A 54 -5.50 -10.87 -4.11
CA LYS A 54 -4.99 -12.23 -3.97
C LYS A 54 -4.24 -12.46 -2.66
N SER A 55 -3.41 -11.52 -2.25
CA SER A 55 -2.58 -11.65 -1.07
C SER A 55 -2.22 -10.28 -0.50
N ILE A 56 -2.20 -10.20 0.82
CA ILE A 56 -1.83 -8.99 1.54
C ILE A 56 -0.97 -9.37 2.75
N GLU A 57 0.15 -8.69 2.91
CA GLU A 57 1.12 -8.94 3.97
C GLU A 57 1.38 -7.63 4.73
N PHE A 58 1.11 -7.64 6.03
CA PHE A 58 1.38 -6.51 6.91
C PHE A 58 2.78 -6.63 7.49
N ASN A 59 3.66 -5.71 7.11
CA ASN A 59 5.02 -5.62 7.61
C ASN A 59 5.11 -4.51 8.66
N ALA A 60 5.13 -4.89 9.93
CA ALA A 60 5.37 -4.00 11.07
C ALA A 60 6.57 -4.50 11.89
N GLY A 61 7.76 -4.34 11.32
CA GLY A 61 9.01 -4.66 11.98
C GLY A 61 9.28 -3.69 13.14
N ALA A 62 9.82 -4.18 14.25
CA ALA A 62 10.20 -3.34 15.38
C ALA A 62 11.40 -2.44 15.01
N ASN A 63 11.12 -1.16 14.67
CA ASN A 63 12.00 -0.11 14.14
C ASN A 63 12.00 0.09 12.61
N GLU A 64 11.13 -0.56 11.86
CA GLU A 64 10.99 -0.29 10.43
C GLU A 64 9.68 0.46 10.16
N ALA A 65 9.64 1.25 9.08
CA ALA A 65 8.40 1.88 8.66
C ALA A 65 7.37 0.79 8.36
N HIS A 66 6.17 0.91 8.94
CA HIS A 66 5.13 -0.07 8.71
C HIS A 66 4.57 0.07 7.30
N TYR A 67 4.31 -1.04 6.64
CA TYR A 67 3.71 -1.04 5.32
C TYR A 67 2.87 -2.28 5.05
N LEU A 68 1.89 -2.10 4.17
CA LEU A 68 1.13 -3.18 3.58
C LEU A 68 1.70 -3.53 2.22
N ARG A 69 2.08 -4.79 2.06
CA ARG A 69 2.46 -5.34 0.78
C ARG A 69 1.26 -6.05 0.18
N VAL A 70 0.83 -5.59 -0.98
CA VAL A 70 -0.42 -6.02 -1.62
C VAL A 70 -0.11 -6.63 -2.98
N ILE A 71 -0.72 -7.79 -3.22
CA ILE A 71 -0.74 -8.51 -4.48
C ILE A 71 -2.20 -8.60 -4.91
N PRO A 72 -2.66 -7.77 -5.88
CA PRO A 72 -4.04 -7.79 -6.35
C PRO A 72 -4.44 -9.15 -6.94
#